data_AF-A0A7Y6Z5M0-F1
#
_entry.id   AF-A0A7Y6Z5M0-F1
#
_cell.length_a   1.000
_cell.length_b   1.000
_cell.length_c   1.000
_cell.angle_alpha   90.00
_cell.angle_beta   90.00
_cell.angle_gamma   90.00
#
_symmetry.space_group_name_H-M   'P 1'
#
loop_
_entity.id
_entity.type
_entity.pdbx_description
1 polymer ?
#
loop_
_entity_poly.entity_id
_entity_poly.type
_entity_poly.pdbx_seq_one_letter_code
_entity_poly.pdbx_strand_id
1 'polypeptide(L)'
;MRQYERQQQAMVNVLRNEIRSMTSGSIGVGRRMVEIEQKLNLTAEKQQELENRDPGVLAYNQATRLMEMGADVDDLVRSCGIGRPEAELMALLHRELQATETLGHHSKQ
;
A
#
# COMPACT_ATOMS: atom_id res chain seq x y z
N MET A 1 39.27 35.69 43.18
CA MET A 1 39.94 34.72 42.31
C MET A 1 39.32 33.32 42.39
N ARG A 2 39.48 32.54 43.47
CA ARG A 2 38.97 31.14 43.52
C ARG A 2 37.47 30.93 43.26
N GLN A 3 36.61 31.87 43.65
CA GLN A 3 35.17 31.78 43.36
C GLN A 3 34.85 31.97 41.88
N TYR A 4 35.58 32.86 41.21
CA TYR A 4 35.42 33.13 39.78
C TYR A 4 35.84 31.92 38.94
N GLU A 5 36.98 31.29 39.28
CA GLU A 5 37.43 30.04 38.67
C GLU A 5 36.41 28.90 38.87
N ARG A 6 35.83 28.78 40.07
CA ARG A 6 34.77 27.78 40.33
C ARG A 6 33.51 28.03 39.50
N GLN A 7 33.09 29.29 39.35
CA GLN A 7 31.94 29.63 38.51
C GLN A 7 32.22 29.32 37.03
N GLN A 8 33.41 29.65 36.52
CA GLN A 8 33.81 29.31 35.16
C GLN A 8 33.84 27.80 34.94
N GLN A 9 34.41 27.03 35.89
CA GLN A 9 34.45 25.58 35.80
C GLN A 9 33.04 24.96 35.81
N ALA A 10 32.13 25.50 36.64
CA ALA A 10 30.75 25.06 36.68
C ALA A 10 30.03 25.31 35.34
N MET A 11 30.21 26.51 34.76
CA MET A 11 29.61 26.87 33.47
C MET A 11 30.13 25.98 32.33
N VAL A 12 31.44 25.72 32.28
CA VAL A 12 32.03 24.80 31.30
C VAL A 12 31.44 23.39 31.43
N ASN A 13 31.22 22.91 32.65
CA ASN A 13 30.63 21.60 32.88
C ASN A 13 29.16 21.54 32.42
N VAL A 14 28.38 22.61 32.65
CA VAL A 14 27.00 22.72 32.15
C VAL A 14 26.97 22.67 30.62
N LEU A 15 27.76 23.51 29.96
CA LEU A 15 27.83 23.57 28.49
C LEU A 15 28.26 22.23 27.88
N ARG A 16 29.23 21.53 28.50
CA ARG A 16 29.63 20.18 28.06
C ARG A 16 28.48 19.18 28.14
N ASN A 17 27.67 19.25 29.19
CA ASN A 17 26.50 18.39 29.33
C ASN A 17 25.41 18.73 28.31
N GLU A 18 25.16 20.01 28.06
CA GLU A 18 24.21 20.44 27.02
C GLU A 18 24.64 19.99 25.62
N ILE A 19 25.92 20.16 25.26
CA ILE A 19 26.47 19.66 23.99
C ILE A 19 26.29 18.16 23.87
N ARG A 20 26.55 17.40 24.95
CA ARG A 20 26.39 15.95 24.95
C ARG A 20 24.94 15.54 24.72
N SER A 21 23.99 16.20 25.40
CA SER A 21 22.55 15.97 25.23
C SER A 21 22.07 16.35 23.84
N MET A 22 22.57 17.45 23.27
CA MET A 22 22.24 17.87 21.92
C MET A 22 22.80 16.89 20.87
N THR A 23 24.03 16.40 21.08
CA THR A 23 24.67 15.41 20.19
C THR A 23 23.89 14.09 20.21
N SER A 24 23.53 13.58 21.38
CA SER A 24 22.73 12.36 21.49
C SER A 24 21.35 12.52 20.88
N GLY A 25 20.71 13.69 21.08
CA GLY A 25 19.45 14.05 20.44
C GLY A 25 19.55 14.05 18.91
N SER A 26 20.60 14.68 18.37
CA SER A 26 20.83 14.78 16.93
C SER A 26 21.06 13.41 16.28
N ILE A 27 21.79 12.51 16.95
CA ILE A 27 21.95 11.12 16.50
C ILE A 27 20.61 10.37 16.50
N GLY A 28 19.75 10.61 17.50
CA GLY A 28 18.40 10.04 17.55
C GLY A 28 17.54 10.51 16.38
N VAL A 29 17.60 11.81 16.05
CA VAL A 29 16.91 12.39 14.90
C VAL A 29 17.42 11.79 13.59
N GLY A 30 18.74 11.69 13.41
CA GLY A 30 19.34 11.11 12.20
C GLY A 30 18.91 9.66 11.97
N ARG A 31 18.86 8.84 13.02
CA ARG A 31 18.35 7.46 12.92
C ARG A 31 16.89 7.40 12.48
N ARG A 32 16.02 8.22 13.08
CA ARG A 32 14.61 8.30 12.67
C ARG A 32 14.44 8.81 11.24
N MET A 33 15.29 9.72 10.79
CA MET A 33 15.27 10.23 9.42
C MET A 33 15.53 9.10 8.41
N VAL A 34 16.57 8.29 8.65
CA VAL A 34 16.87 7.12 7.81
C VAL A 34 15.71 6.12 7.79
N GLU A 35 15.11 5.83 8.95
CA GLU A 35 13.94 4.94 9.02
C GLU A 35 12.74 5.47 8.23
N ILE A 36 12.51 6.79 8.26
CA ILE A 36 11.43 7.44 7.52
C ILE A 36 11.71 7.39 6.02
N GLU A 37 12.93 7.71 5.59
CA GLU A 37 13.34 7.63 4.18
C GLU A 37 13.15 6.22 3.63
N GLN A 38 13.53 5.19 4.39
CA GLN A 38 13.32 3.80 3.98
C GLN A 38 11.82 3.47 3.81
N LYS A 39 10.98 3.88 4.77
CA LYS A 39 9.53 3.66 4.66
C LYS A 39 8.90 4.44 3.51
N LEU A 40 9.40 5.65 3.26
CA LEU A 40 8.93 6.49 2.17
C LEU A 40 9.25 5.85 0.82
N ASN A 41 10.47 5.35 0.63
CA ASN A 41 10.87 4.67 -0.60
C ASN A 41 10.01 3.43 -0.85
N LEU A 42 9.81 2.58 0.16
CA LEU A 42 8.92 1.41 0.05
C LEU A 42 7.48 1.79 -0.30
N THR A 43 7.00 2.93 0.23
CA THR A 43 5.64 3.42 -0.05
C THR A 43 5.56 3.96 -1.49
N ALA A 44 6.58 4.69 -1.95
CA ALA A 44 6.66 5.19 -3.32
C ALA A 44 6.71 4.04 -4.34
N GLU A 45 7.48 2.99 -4.07
CA GLU A 45 7.54 1.78 -4.91
C GLU A 45 6.15 1.13 -5.05
N LYS A 46 5.46 0.92 -3.92
CA LYS A 46 4.09 0.38 -3.94
C LYS A 46 3.09 1.28 -4.64
N GLN A 47 3.24 2.59 -4.50
CA GLN A 47 2.39 3.55 -5.19
C GLN A 47 2.59 3.46 -6.71
N GLN A 48 3.84 3.33 -7.16
CA GLN A 48 4.15 3.13 -8.57
C GLN A 48 3.60 1.80 -9.09
N GLU A 49 3.66 0.72 -8.31
CA GLU A 49 3.00 -0.55 -8.66
C GLU A 49 1.49 -0.41 -8.83
N LEU A 50 0.83 0.39 -7.98
CA LEU A 50 -0.60 0.66 -8.07
C LEU A 50 -0.95 1.52 -9.28
N GLU A 51 -0.15 2.54 -9.59
CA GLU A 51 -0.33 3.39 -10.77
C GLU A 51 -0.13 2.63 -12.07
N ASN A 52 0.81 1.68 -12.10
CA ASN A 52 1.03 0.81 -13.25
C ASN A 52 -0.03 -0.29 -13.39
N ARG A 53 -0.91 -0.46 -12.40
CA ARG A 53 -1.97 -1.47 -12.42
C ARG A 53 -3.13 -0.94 -13.24
N ASP A 54 -3.49 -1.64 -14.31
CA ASP A 54 -4.65 -1.29 -15.13
C ASP A 54 -5.94 -1.35 -14.27
N PRO A 55 -6.66 -0.23 -14.07
CA PRO A 55 -7.92 -0.21 -13.32
C PRO A 55 -8.95 -1.19 -13.87
N GLY A 56 -8.97 -1.43 -15.19
CA GLY A 56 -9.88 -2.38 -15.83
C GLY A 56 -9.64 -3.83 -15.36
N VAL A 57 -8.40 -4.21 -15.11
CA VAL A 57 -8.06 -5.57 -14.62
C VAL A 57 -8.59 -5.80 -13.21
N LEU A 58 -8.56 -4.78 -12.34
CA LEU A 58 -9.12 -4.90 -10.99
C LEU A 58 -10.65 -5.02 -11.05
N ALA A 59 -11.30 -4.17 -11.84
CA ALA A 59 -12.75 -4.17 -12.02
C ALA A 59 -13.25 -5.50 -12.60
N TYR A 60 -12.56 -6.05 -13.59
CA TYR A 60 -12.87 -7.36 -14.19
C TYR A 60 -12.70 -8.52 -13.19
N ASN A 61 -11.60 -8.53 -12.41
CA ASN A 61 -11.39 -9.55 -11.38
C ASN A 61 -12.49 -9.51 -10.31
N GLN A 62 -12.91 -8.32 -9.91
CA GLN A 62 -14.01 -8.15 -8.95
C GLN A 62 -15.35 -8.60 -9.55
N ALA A 63 -15.63 -8.22 -10.80
CA ALA A 63 -16.84 -8.61 -11.51
C ALA A 63 -16.92 -10.14 -11.67
N THR A 64 -15.82 -10.80 -12.04
CA THR A 64 -15.74 -12.27 -12.15
C THR A 64 -16.11 -12.95 -10.83
N ARG A 65 -15.55 -12.51 -9.70
CA ARG A 65 -15.89 -13.06 -8.38
C ARG A 65 -17.36 -12.83 -7.99
N LEU A 66 -17.92 -11.66 -8.31
CA LEU A 66 -19.32 -11.38 -8.05
C LEU A 66 -20.23 -12.28 -8.89
N MET A 67 -19.88 -12.54 -10.14
CA MET A 67 -20.62 -13.46 -11.00
C MET A 67 -20.55 -14.91 -10.50
N GLU A 68 -19.40 -15.37 -10.01
CA GLU A 68 -19.27 -16.69 -9.35
C GLU A 68 -20.18 -16.80 -8.12
N MET A 69 -20.47 -15.67 -7.45
CA MET A 69 -21.43 -15.58 -6.36
C MET A 69 -22.89 -15.40 -6.81
N GLY A 70 -23.15 -15.37 -8.12
CA GLY A 70 -24.49 -15.25 -8.70
C GLY A 70 -25.02 -13.82 -8.84
N ALA A 71 -24.16 -12.81 -8.80
CA ALA A 71 -24.56 -11.42 -9.05
C ALA A 71 -25.06 -11.22 -10.49
N ASP A 72 -26.01 -10.31 -10.67
CA ASP A 72 -26.55 -9.96 -11.99
C ASP A 72 -25.77 -8.81 -12.67
N VAL A 73 -26.16 -8.48 -13.90
CA VAL A 73 -25.53 -7.41 -14.69
C VAL A 73 -25.63 -6.04 -13.99
N ASP A 74 -26.73 -5.76 -13.31
CA ASP A 74 -26.96 -4.48 -12.64
C ASP A 74 -26.07 -4.35 -11.39
N ASP A 75 -25.84 -5.46 -10.69
CA ASP A 75 -24.90 -5.55 -9.57
C ASP A 75 -23.45 -5.31 -10.03
N LEU A 76 -23.05 -5.86 -11.18
CA LEU A 76 -21.72 -5.65 -11.75
C LEU A 76 -21.47 -4.18 -12.10
N VAL A 77 -22.43 -3.54 -12.77
CA VAL A 77 -22.34 -2.10 -13.11
C VAL A 77 -22.23 -1.25 -11.85
N ARG A 78 -23.04 -1.55 -10.82
CA ARG A 78 -23.09 -0.78 -9.57
C ARG A 78 -21.86 -0.99 -8.69
N SER A 79 -21.37 -2.22 -8.58
CA SER A 79 -20.33 -2.60 -7.63
C SER A 79 -18.91 -2.60 -8.20
N CYS A 80 -18.76 -2.80 -9.52
CA CYS A 80 -17.45 -2.81 -10.19
C CYS A 80 -17.20 -1.56 -11.03
N GLY A 81 -18.22 -0.72 -11.27
CA GLY A 81 -18.08 0.53 -12.01
C GLY A 81 -17.80 0.35 -13.51
N ILE A 82 -18.02 -0.86 -14.03
CA ILE A 82 -17.88 -1.19 -15.45
C ILE A 82 -19.13 -0.76 -16.23
N GLY A 83 -18.98 -0.51 -17.53
CA GLY A 83 -20.10 -0.12 -18.38
C GLY A 83 -21.12 -1.26 -18.53
N ARG A 84 -22.40 -0.95 -18.72
CA ARG A 84 -23.43 -1.97 -18.97
C ARG A 84 -23.06 -2.91 -20.15
N PRO A 85 -22.56 -2.42 -21.30
CA PRO A 85 -22.13 -3.30 -22.39
C PRO A 85 -20.98 -4.26 -21.98
N GLU A 86 -20.09 -3.80 -21.10
CA GLU A 86 -18.98 -4.60 -20.59
C GLU A 86 -19.47 -5.68 -19.62
N ALA A 87 -20.38 -5.32 -18.70
CA ALA A 87 -21.01 -6.28 -17.78
C ALA A 87 -21.82 -7.35 -18.53
N GLU A 88 -22.55 -6.97 -19.58
CA GLU A 88 -23.29 -7.90 -20.45
C GLU A 88 -22.33 -8.85 -21.18
N LEU A 89 -21.21 -8.34 -21.72
CA LEU A 89 -20.18 -9.18 -22.35
C LEU A 89 -19.60 -10.19 -21.35
N MET A 90 -19.29 -9.76 -20.12
CA MET A 90 -18.79 -10.66 -19.07
C MET A 90 -19.80 -11.76 -18.73
N ALA A 91 -21.09 -11.41 -18.58
CA ALA A 91 -22.19 -12.35 -18.36
C ALA A 91 -22.26 -13.44 -19.43
N LEU A 92 -22.14 -13.05 -20.70
CA LEU A 92 -22.13 -13.98 -21.83
C LEU A 92 -20.89 -14.89 -21.81
N LEU A 93 -19.71 -14.32 -21.62
CA LEU A 93 -18.45 -15.08 -21.58
C LEU A 93 -18.44 -16.10 -20.44
N HIS A 94 -18.90 -15.71 -19.25
CA HIS A 94 -18.96 -16.61 -18.10
C HIS A 94 -19.92 -17.78 -18.33
N ARG A 95 -21.10 -17.52 -18.93
CA ARG A 95 -22.04 -18.58 -19.31
C ARG A 95 -21.41 -19.55 -20.30
N GLU A 96 -20.70 -19.05 -21.31
CA GLU A 96 -20.03 -19.88 -22.32
C GLU A 96 -18.89 -20.72 -21.71
N LEU A 97 -18.11 -20.14 -20.79
CA LEU A 97 -17.07 -20.86 -20.06
C LEU A 97 -17.65 -21.98 -19.19
N GLN A 98 -18.75 -21.74 -18.48
CA GLN A 98 -19.43 -22.81 -17.71
C GLN A 98 -20.02 -23.91 -18.62
N ALA A 99 -20.57 -23.53 -19.78
CA ALA A 99 -21.08 -24.49 -20.76
C ALA A 99 -19.95 -25.38 -21.33
N THR A 100 -18.76 -24.81 -21.56
CA THR A 100 -17.60 -25.57 -22.07
C THR A 100 -16.94 -26.44 -20.99
N GLU A 101 -16.93 -26.03 -19.72
CA GLU A 101 -16.45 -26.87 -18.60
C GLU A 101 -17.35 -28.10 -18.36
N THR A 102 -18.67 -27.93 -18.45
CA THR A 102 -19.62 -29.05 -18.29
C THR A 102 -19.52 -30.07 -19.44
N LEU A 103 -19.24 -29.62 -20.66
CA LEU A 103 -18.96 -30.49 -21.82
C LEU A 103 -17.63 -31.25 -21.69
N GLY A 104 -16.60 -30.64 -21.08
CA GLY A 104 -15.30 -31.26 -20.86
C GLY A 104 -15.32 -32.39 -19.83
N HIS A 105 -16.13 -32.30 -18.77
CA HIS A 105 -16.25 -33.32 -17.72
C HIS A 105 -16.93 -34.62 -18.17
N HIS A 106 -17.71 -34.61 -19.25
CA HIS A 106 -18.30 -35.82 -19.83
C HIS A 106 -17.35 -36.61 -20.74
N SER A 107 -16.16 -36.09 -21.04
CA SER A 107 -15.17 -36.75 -21.91
C SER A 107 -14.08 -37.57 -21.16
N LYS A 108 -14.12 -37.62 -19.82
CA LYS A 108 -13.18 -38.37 -18.97
C LYS A 108 -13.87 -39.40 -18.06
N GLN A 109 -14.85 -40.13 -18.61
CA GLN A 109 -15.25 -41.44 -18.08
C GLN A 109 -14.41 -42.53 -18.74
#